data_AF-A0A7V7D696-F1
#
_entry.id   AF-A0A7V7D696-F1
#
_cell.length_a   1.000
_cell.length_b   1.000
_cell.length_c   1.000
_cell.angle_alpha   90.00
_cell.angle_beta   90.00
_cell.angle_gamma   90.00
#
_symmetry.space_group_name_H-M   'P 1'
#
loop_
_entity.id
_entity.type
_entity.pdbx_description
1 polymer ?
#
loop_
_entity_poly.entity_id
_entity_poly.type
_entity_poly.pdbx_seq_one_letter_code
_entity_poly.pdbx_strand_id
1 'polypeptide(L)'
;MNSVQQWWRFFEQVSCFYKQGMLLSWKKYPNHTTDIWDSLAIFLEEYAFERQGRKPDYFHAAVDALLYYKKGNGDLNQNDAADKIWNHFSNSINGHKLNHQNNPLCPRRTSYQRKEKTYKTSKLSVIQIVSNNKDIQNKSFTTYLQHKIVEDKDIKSVFYLLKSIQGVGEKIASFFLRDLAHIMEIDLSETQNRHLLQPIDIWVARTVILLDENEFSKLKGKIKNGRSLNNKDKVKLAEWIVRQSEGNAANPELVNMGIWYFCSRIATSGYRLNRVLENLNDLRRAKSLADKHVMWIKNACKNCQDFA
;
A
#
# COMPACT_ATOMS: atom_id res chain seq x y z
N MET A 1 -18.15 -24.74 -11.34
CA MET A 1 -17.07 -23.90 -10.78
C MET A 1 -17.20 -23.93 -9.27
N ASN A 2 -16.11 -24.17 -8.54
CA ASN A 2 -16.11 -24.05 -7.08
C ASN A 2 -16.48 -22.61 -6.68
N SER A 3 -17.23 -22.40 -5.60
CA SER A 3 -17.68 -21.08 -5.13
C SER A 3 -16.53 -20.09 -5.00
N VAL A 4 -15.41 -20.54 -4.43
CA VAL A 4 -14.18 -19.75 -4.26
C VAL A 4 -13.64 -19.22 -5.59
N GLN A 5 -13.67 -20.03 -6.65
CA GLN A 5 -13.22 -19.63 -7.99
C GLN A 5 -14.03 -18.43 -8.52
N GLN A 6 -15.35 -18.45 -8.31
CA GLN A 6 -16.22 -17.39 -8.78
C GLN A 6 -15.96 -16.08 -8.03
N TRP A 7 -15.72 -16.14 -6.72
CA TRP A 7 -15.34 -14.98 -5.92
C TRP A 7 -14.01 -14.38 -6.34
N TRP A 8 -13.00 -15.20 -6.65
CA TRP A 8 -11.71 -14.68 -7.10
C TRP A 8 -11.80 -13.93 -8.41
N ARG A 9 -12.47 -14.52 -9.40
CA ARG A 9 -12.72 -13.84 -10.68
C ARG A 9 -13.53 -12.55 -10.48
N PHE A 10 -14.52 -12.57 -9.58
CA PHE A 10 -15.28 -11.38 -9.25
C PHE A 10 -14.40 -10.27 -8.65
N PHE A 11 -13.56 -10.58 -7.65
CA PHE A 11 -12.67 -9.59 -7.06
C PHE A 11 -11.64 -9.08 -8.06
N GLU A 12 -11.03 -9.97 -8.85
CA GLU A 12 -10.12 -9.59 -9.93
C GLU A 12 -10.79 -8.62 -10.93
N GLN A 13 -12.05 -8.84 -11.30
CA GLN A 13 -12.81 -7.90 -12.13
C GLN A 13 -13.01 -6.55 -11.44
N VAL A 14 -13.39 -6.55 -10.15
CA VAL A 14 -13.58 -5.32 -9.35
C VAL A 14 -12.27 -4.53 -9.19
N SER A 15 -11.11 -5.17 -9.32
CA SER A 15 -9.80 -4.50 -9.28
C SER A 15 -9.69 -3.34 -10.29
N CYS A 16 -10.47 -3.36 -11.37
CA CYS A 16 -10.44 -2.31 -12.39
C CYS A 16 -10.67 -0.92 -11.80
N PHE A 17 -11.56 -0.77 -10.82
CA PHE A 17 -11.80 0.53 -10.18
C PHE A 17 -10.63 1.00 -9.33
N TYR A 18 -9.98 0.06 -8.62
CA TYR A 18 -8.77 0.38 -7.86
C TYR A 18 -7.66 0.86 -8.79
N LYS A 19 -7.43 0.11 -9.87
CA LYS A 19 -6.40 0.43 -10.87
C LYS A 19 -6.60 1.82 -11.45
N GLN A 20 -7.83 2.21 -11.79
CA GLN A 20 -8.06 3.56 -12.32
C GLN A 20 -7.69 4.66 -11.31
N GLY A 21 -8.06 4.51 -10.04
CA GLY A 21 -7.67 5.47 -9.00
C GLY A 21 -6.14 5.52 -8.82
N MET A 22 -5.50 4.36 -8.71
CA MET A 22 -4.05 4.24 -8.59
C MET A 22 -3.33 4.86 -9.80
N LEU A 23 -3.76 4.56 -11.03
CA LEU A 23 -3.16 5.10 -12.25
C LEU A 23 -3.21 6.64 -12.30
N LEU A 24 -4.27 7.27 -11.78
CA LEU A 24 -4.34 8.72 -11.68
C LEU A 24 -3.24 9.28 -10.75
N SER A 25 -3.03 8.65 -9.59
CA SER A 25 -1.96 9.05 -8.68
C SER A 25 -0.57 8.88 -9.31
N TRP A 26 -0.31 7.75 -9.97
CA TRP A 26 0.99 7.50 -10.62
C TRP A 26 1.23 8.43 -11.82
N LYS A 27 0.19 8.84 -12.54
CA LYS A 27 0.28 9.84 -13.63
C LYS A 27 0.71 11.23 -13.16
N LYS A 28 0.54 11.57 -11.88
CA LYS A 28 1.05 12.82 -11.28
C LYS A 28 2.58 12.88 -11.30
N TYR A 29 3.23 11.72 -11.31
CA TYR A 29 4.69 11.57 -11.28
C TYR A 29 5.14 10.76 -12.51
N PRO A 30 5.04 11.33 -13.72
CA PRO A 30 5.22 10.58 -14.97
C PRO A 30 6.63 10.05 -15.16
N ASN A 31 7.64 10.66 -14.53
CA ASN A 31 9.04 10.24 -14.65
C ASN A 31 9.47 9.31 -13.50
N HIS A 32 8.55 8.67 -12.77
CA HIS A 32 8.91 7.79 -11.67
C HIS A 32 9.89 6.68 -12.08
N THR A 33 9.96 6.26 -13.33
CA THR A 33 10.92 5.25 -13.81
C THR A 33 12.35 5.78 -14.04
N THR A 34 12.52 7.10 -14.19
CA THR A 34 13.82 7.71 -14.57
C THR A 34 14.29 8.80 -13.62
N ASP A 35 13.39 9.40 -12.84
CA ASP A 35 13.67 10.47 -11.88
C ASP A 35 13.52 10.00 -10.44
N ILE A 36 14.58 10.17 -9.65
CA ILE A 36 14.59 9.81 -8.23
C ILE A 36 13.57 10.64 -7.44
N TRP A 37 13.31 11.88 -7.84
CA TRP A 37 12.39 12.75 -7.12
C TRP A 37 10.94 12.34 -7.35
N ASP A 38 10.52 12.09 -8.60
CA ASP A 38 9.18 11.58 -8.92
C ASP A 38 8.90 10.24 -8.24
N SER A 39 9.87 9.31 -8.26
CA SER A 39 9.74 8.01 -7.62
C SER A 39 9.65 8.06 -6.08
N LEU A 40 10.34 9.02 -5.45
CA LEU A 40 10.18 9.27 -4.01
C LEU A 40 8.87 10.00 -3.70
N ALA A 41 8.44 10.92 -4.55
CA ALA A 41 7.21 11.69 -4.35
C ALA A 41 5.97 10.78 -4.40
N ILE A 42 5.87 9.87 -5.37
CA ILE A 42 4.77 8.89 -5.41
C ILE A 42 4.74 8.00 -4.17
N PHE A 43 5.92 7.54 -3.70
CA PHE A 43 6.01 6.76 -2.47
C PHE A 43 5.51 7.56 -1.25
N LEU A 44 5.98 8.79 -1.09
CA LEU A 44 5.61 9.66 0.03
C LEU A 44 4.13 10.04 0.00
N GLU A 45 3.59 10.35 -1.18
CA GLU A 45 2.23 10.85 -1.29
C GLU A 45 1.18 9.75 -1.05
N GLU A 46 1.33 8.63 -1.74
CA GLU A 46 0.28 7.61 -1.79
C GLU A 46 0.44 6.53 -0.71
N TYR A 47 1.68 6.22 -0.31
CA TYR A 47 1.97 5.00 0.46
C TYR A 47 2.53 5.26 1.86
N ALA A 48 3.53 6.12 1.97
CA ALA A 48 4.43 6.16 3.13
C ALA A 48 3.71 6.51 4.45
N PHE A 49 2.56 7.18 4.37
CA PHE A 49 1.73 7.54 5.51
C PHE A 49 0.45 6.72 5.65
N GLU A 50 0.23 5.67 4.87
CA GLU A 50 -1.02 4.90 4.80
C GLU A 50 -1.31 4.12 6.10
N ARG A 51 -1.90 4.81 7.09
CA ARG A 51 -2.20 4.31 8.44
C ARG A 51 -3.50 4.92 8.97
N GLN A 52 -4.19 4.19 9.85
CA GLN A 52 -5.38 4.68 10.53
C GLN A 52 -5.04 5.91 11.40
N GLY A 53 -5.86 6.96 11.31
CA GLY A 53 -5.68 8.19 12.09
C GLY A 53 -4.51 9.08 11.63
N ARG A 54 -3.99 8.87 10.40
CA ARG A 54 -3.00 9.78 9.80
C ARG A 54 -3.57 11.19 9.67
N LYS A 55 -2.74 12.20 9.90
CA LYS A 55 -3.08 13.58 9.55
C LYS A 55 -3.10 13.71 8.01
N PRO A 56 -4.18 14.25 7.41
CA PRO A 56 -4.28 14.40 5.96
C PRO A 56 -3.12 15.20 5.35
N ASP A 57 -2.62 16.21 6.05
CA ASP A 57 -1.63 17.12 5.44
C ASP A 57 -0.22 16.52 5.31
N TYR A 58 0.05 15.37 5.94
CA TYR A 58 1.41 14.83 6.04
C TYR A 58 2.01 14.44 4.71
N PHE A 59 1.21 13.84 3.84
CA PHE A 59 1.71 13.34 2.58
C PHE A 59 1.98 14.48 1.59
N HIS A 60 1.12 15.52 1.58
CA HIS A 60 1.35 16.75 0.83
C HIS A 60 2.59 17.50 1.35
N ALA A 61 2.68 17.75 2.67
CA ALA A 61 3.83 18.43 3.25
C ALA A 61 5.14 17.67 3.04
N ALA A 62 5.10 16.33 3.00
CA ALA A 62 6.27 15.50 2.72
C ALA A 62 6.77 15.67 1.27
N VAL A 63 5.86 15.70 0.30
CA VAL A 63 6.19 15.98 -1.10
C VAL A 63 6.70 17.40 -1.25
N ASP A 64 6.05 18.39 -0.63
CA ASP A 64 6.48 19.79 -0.69
C ASP A 64 7.90 19.96 -0.14
N ALA A 65 8.23 19.31 0.98
CA ALA A 65 9.58 19.33 1.53
C ALA A 65 10.63 18.71 0.60
N LEU A 66 10.28 17.59 -0.05
CA LEU A 66 11.14 16.93 -1.03
C LEU A 66 11.40 17.84 -2.25
N LEU A 67 10.33 18.40 -2.83
CA LEU A 67 10.42 19.24 -4.02
C LEU A 67 11.03 20.62 -3.74
N TYR A 68 10.83 21.17 -2.54
CA TYR A 68 11.51 22.39 -2.10
C TYR A 68 13.03 22.19 -2.09
N TYR A 69 13.50 21.06 -1.55
CA TYR A 69 14.93 20.74 -1.54
C TYR A 69 15.47 20.55 -2.97
N LYS A 70 14.74 19.86 -3.86
CA LYS A 70 15.08 19.75 -5.30
C LYS A 70 15.21 21.14 -5.96
N LYS A 71 14.23 22.02 -5.75
CA LYS A 71 14.19 23.38 -6.34
C LYS A 71 15.37 24.25 -5.87
N GLY A 72 15.87 24.02 -4.66
CA GLY A 72 17.07 24.66 -4.14
C GLY A 72 18.39 24.08 -4.68
N ASN A 73 18.37 23.32 -5.78
CA ASN A 73 19.49 22.54 -6.29
C ASN A 73 20.07 21.55 -5.25
N GLY A 74 19.19 21.01 -4.39
CA GLY A 74 19.57 20.00 -3.41
C GLY A 74 20.02 18.72 -4.08
N ASP A 75 21.05 18.10 -3.52
CA ASP A 75 21.58 16.80 -3.96
C ASP A 75 21.35 15.78 -2.85
N LEU A 76 20.60 14.71 -3.16
CA LEU A 76 20.30 13.65 -2.20
C LEU A 76 21.57 12.93 -1.70
N ASN A 77 22.71 13.07 -2.36
CA ASN A 77 23.99 12.52 -1.90
C ASN A 77 24.62 13.33 -0.76
N GLN A 78 24.13 14.52 -0.47
CA GLN A 78 24.62 15.31 0.66
C GLN A 78 24.25 14.63 1.99
N ASN A 79 25.22 14.54 2.90
CA ASN A 79 25.05 13.93 4.22
C ASN A 79 23.92 14.59 5.05
N ASP A 80 23.58 15.84 4.75
CA ASP A 80 22.56 16.62 5.44
C ASP A 80 21.21 16.70 4.70
N ALA A 81 21.06 16.04 3.54
CA ALA A 81 19.84 16.08 2.74
C ALA A 81 18.61 15.63 3.55
N ALA A 82 18.75 14.52 4.29
CA ALA A 82 17.68 13.99 5.12
C ALA A 82 17.26 14.96 6.24
N ASP A 83 18.22 15.62 6.88
CA ASP A 83 17.95 16.59 7.95
C ASP A 83 17.30 17.86 7.39
N LYS A 84 17.77 18.38 6.25
CA LYS A 84 17.19 19.54 5.58
C LYS A 84 15.74 19.30 5.14
N ILE A 85 15.46 18.17 4.49
CA ILE A 85 14.10 17.79 4.08
C ILE A 85 13.22 17.60 5.32
N TRP A 86 13.71 16.94 6.35
CA TRP A 86 12.98 16.74 7.61
C TRP A 86 12.63 18.06 8.31
N ASN A 87 13.57 19.00 8.36
CA ASN A 87 13.35 20.30 8.99
C ASN A 87 12.31 21.11 8.21
N HIS A 88 12.37 21.11 6.88
CA HIS A 88 11.36 21.77 6.06
C HIS A 88 9.98 21.14 6.29
N PHE A 89 9.86 19.81 6.19
CA PHE A 89 8.62 19.09 6.50
C PHE A 89 8.08 19.46 7.88
N SER A 90 8.94 19.46 8.91
CA SER A 90 8.54 19.74 10.29
C SER A 90 8.00 21.15 10.45
N ASN A 91 8.64 22.12 9.79
CA ASN A 91 8.20 23.53 9.81
C ASN A 91 6.85 23.71 9.10
N SER A 92 6.64 23.05 7.96
CA SER A 92 5.40 23.17 7.17
C SER A 92 4.15 22.67 7.92
N ILE A 93 4.32 21.81 8.93
CA ILE A 93 3.22 21.33 9.79
C ILE A 93 3.29 21.84 11.23
N ASN A 94 3.97 22.98 11.43
CA ASN A 94 4.11 23.70 12.71
C ASN A 94 4.71 22.86 13.85
N GLY A 95 5.54 21.86 13.54
CA GLY A 95 6.22 21.00 14.53
C GLY A 95 5.30 20.15 15.43
N HIS A 96 3.98 20.28 15.32
CA HIS A 96 3.04 19.67 16.26
C HIS A 96 2.61 18.27 15.81
N LYS A 97 2.84 17.29 16.70
CA LYS A 97 2.46 15.88 16.55
C LYS A 97 3.16 15.14 15.39
N LEU A 98 4.39 15.54 15.03
CA LEU A 98 5.24 15.00 13.94
C LEU A 98 5.30 13.47 13.81
N ASN A 99 5.05 12.75 14.90
CA ASN A 99 5.04 11.29 14.98
C ASN A 99 6.34 10.67 14.45
N HIS A 100 7.47 11.12 15.00
CA HIS A 100 8.84 10.71 14.63
C HIS A 100 9.02 9.19 14.44
N GLN A 101 8.40 8.36 15.30
CA GLN A 101 8.44 6.89 15.20
C GLN A 101 7.78 6.34 13.94
N ASN A 102 6.89 7.10 13.33
CA ASN A 102 5.98 6.65 12.30
C ASN A 102 6.03 7.61 11.10
N ASN A 103 7.19 8.19 10.84
CA ASN A 103 7.39 9.15 9.78
C ASN A 103 8.56 8.73 8.87
N PRO A 104 8.30 8.40 7.60
CA PRO A 104 9.30 8.01 6.61
C PRO A 104 10.37 9.06 6.29
N LEU A 105 10.11 10.33 6.57
CA LEU A 105 11.10 11.39 6.42
C LEU A 105 11.97 11.58 7.66
N CYS A 106 11.57 11.06 8.83
CA CYS A 106 12.29 11.32 10.07
C CYS A 106 13.64 10.60 10.09
N PRO A 107 14.77 11.33 10.13
CA PRO A 107 16.09 10.73 10.08
C PRO A 107 16.34 9.79 11.26
N ARG A 108 17.25 8.84 11.08
CA ARG A 108 17.73 7.99 12.17
C ARG A 108 18.42 8.83 13.25
N ARG A 109 18.24 8.46 14.51
CA ARG A 109 18.80 9.11 15.71
C ARG A 109 18.21 10.49 16.03
N THR A 110 17.17 10.94 15.34
CA THR A 110 16.40 12.14 15.73
C THR A 110 15.81 11.94 17.12
N SER A 111 16.17 12.83 18.04
CA SER A 111 15.65 12.85 19.41
C SER A 111 14.25 13.45 19.44
N TYR A 112 13.32 12.85 20.19
CA TYR A 112 11.99 13.40 20.41
C TYR A 112 11.46 13.04 21.79
N GLN A 113 10.61 13.90 22.33
CA GLN A 113 9.89 13.64 23.57
C GLN A 113 8.61 12.85 23.30
N ARG A 114 8.34 11.84 24.12
CA ARG A 114 7.04 11.18 24.16
C ARG A 114 6.73 10.88 25.62
N LYS A 115 5.77 11.60 26.20
CA LYS A 115 5.64 11.71 27.66
C LYS A 115 6.94 12.31 28.24
N GLU A 116 7.24 12.04 29.51
CA GLU A 116 8.44 12.54 30.22
C GLU A 116 9.74 11.80 29.83
N LYS A 117 9.79 11.15 28.67
CA LYS A 117 10.95 10.37 28.22
C LYS A 117 11.41 10.83 26.84
N THR A 118 12.74 10.93 26.73
CA THR A 118 13.43 11.16 25.46
C THR A 118 13.65 9.84 24.75
N TYR A 119 13.27 9.79 23.48
CA TYR A 119 13.51 8.64 22.60
C TYR A 119 14.32 9.08 21.39
N LYS A 120 14.94 8.11 20.70
CA LYS A 120 15.58 8.31 19.41
C LYS A 120 14.98 7.37 18.37
N THR A 121 14.86 7.85 17.13
CA THR A 121 14.51 6.99 15.99
C THR A 121 15.65 5.99 15.71
N SER A 122 15.29 4.76 15.35
CA SER A 122 16.26 3.66 15.16
C SER A 122 16.43 3.25 13.70
N LYS A 123 15.43 3.52 12.85
CA LYS A 123 15.42 3.19 11.43
C LYS A 123 15.88 4.39 10.59
N LEU A 124 16.30 4.11 9.36
CA LEU A 124 16.68 5.13 8.38
C LEU A 124 15.42 5.81 7.80
N SER A 125 15.48 7.10 7.49
CA SER A 125 14.47 7.72 6.64
C SER A 125 14.57 7.20 5.21
N VAL A 126 13.53 7.38 4.39
CA VAL A 126 13.58 7.03 2.97
C VAL A 126 14.69 7.79 2.26
N ILE A 127 14.92 9.06 2.64
CA ILE A 127 16.02 9.86 2.11
C ILE A 127 17.36 9.21 2.45
N GLN A 128 17.58 8.82 3.71
CA GLN A 128 18.83 8.15 4.09
C GLN A 128 19.04 6.80 3.38
N ILE A 129 17.97 6.05 3.09
CA ILE A 129 18.08 4.80 2.31
C ILE A 129 18.60 5.10 0.90
N VAL A 130 18.06 6.12 0.26
CA VAL A 130 18.45 6.55 -1.10
C VAL A 130 19.84 7.17 -1.11
N SER A 131 20.15 8.10 -0.19
CA SER A 131 21.48 8.72 -0.03
C SER A 131 22.60 7.70 0.21
N ASN A 132 22.32 6.65 0.99
CA ASN A 132 23.34 5.65 1.36
C ASN A 132 23.52 4.55 0.30
N ASN A 133 22.74 4.55 -0.78
CA ASN A 133 22.77 3.51 -1.80
C ASN A 133 22.94 4.11 -3.20
N LYS A 134 24.18 4.05 -3.71
CA LYS A 134 24.54 4.58 -5.04
C LYS A 134 23.77 3.92 -6.18
N ASP A 135 23.39 2.65 -6.05
CA ASP A 135 22.64 1.94 -7.10
C ASP A 135 21.22 2.49 -7.22
N ILE A 136 20.62 2.92 -6.09
CA ILE A 136 19.33 3.62 -6.11
C ILE A 136 19.47 4.98 -6.78
N GLN A 137 20.53 5.74 -6.48
CA GLN A 137 20.75 7.10 -7.02
C GLN A 137 21.04 7.12 -8.52
N ASN A 138 21.75 6.12 -9.02
CA ASN A 138 22.01 5.94 -10.45
C ASN A 138 20.75 5.50 -11.23
N LYS A 139 19.64 5.33 -10.53
CA LYS A 139 18.32 4.94 -11.06
C LYS A 139 17.26 5.82 -10.40
N SER A 140 16.00 5.51 -10.64
CA SER A 140 14.91 5.95 -9.77
C SER A 140 14.68 4.92 -8.65
N PHE A 141 13.96 5.32 -7.60
CA PHE A 141 13.64 4.41 -6.50
C PHE A 141 12.77 3.24 -6.96
N THR A 142 11.78 3.47 -7.84
CA THR A 142 10.92 2.40 -8.36
C THR A 142 11.68 1.46 -9.29
N THR A 143 12.54 1.99 -10.18
CA THR A 143 13.33 1.20 -11.12
C THR A 143 14.36 0.33 -10.41
N TYR A 144 15.00 0.84 -9.35
CA TYR A 144 15.85 0.02 -8.50
C TYR A 144 15.08 -1.17 -7.90
N LEU A 145 13.88 -0.95 -7.36
CA LEU A 145 13.08 -2.01 -6.76
C LEU A 145 12.61 -3.03 -7.81
N GLN A 146 12.18 -2.58 -8.99
CA GLN A 146 11.82 -3.45 -10.11
C GLN A 146 13.00 -4.34 -10.52
N HIS A 147 14.17 -3.73 -10.76
CA HIS A 147 15.38 -4.46 -11.15
C HIS A 147 15.72 -5.54 -10.12
N LYS A 148 15.67 -5.21 -8.82
CA LYS A 148 15.92 -6.19 -7.76
C LYS A 148 14.92 -7.34 -7.75
N ILE A 149 13.63 -7.07 -7.96
CA ILE A 149 12.61 -8.14 -8.05
C ILE A 149 12.92 -9.09 -9.23
N VAL A 150 13.25 -8.53 -10.39
CA VAL A 150 13.51 -9.30 -11.62
C VAL A 150 14.81 -10.09 -11.52
N GLU A 151 15.88 -9.48 -11.02
CA GLU A 151 17.20 -10.09 -10.86
C GLU A 151 17.19 -11.19 -9.78
N ASP A 152 16.64 -10.90 -8.60
CA ASP A 152 16.64 -11.85 -7.48
C ASP A 152 15.61 -12.97 -7.67
N LYS A 153 14.60 -12.75 -8.54
CA LYS A 153 13.36 -13.55 -8.61
C LYS A 153 12.74 -13.78 -7.22
N ASP A 154 12.87 -12.80 -6.33
CA ASP A 154 12.39 -12.87 -4.95
C ASP A 154 11.95 -11.47 -4.46
N ILE A 155 10.78 -11.38 -3.82
CA ILE A 155 10.25 -10.14 -3.22
C ILE A 155 10.95 -9.79 -1.89
N LYS A 156 11.59 -10.76 -1.25
CA LYS A 156 12.06 -10.65 0.13
C LYS A 156 13.05 -9.50 0.35
N SER A 157 14.04 -9.36 -0.54
CA SER A 157 15.09 -8.33 -0.42
C SER A 157 14.50 -6.92 -0.42
N VAL A 158 13.67 -6.61 -1.42
CA VAL A 158 13.01 -5.30 -1.57
C VAL A 158 11.98 -5.04 -0.48
N PHE A 159 11.26 -6.07 -0.02
CA PHE A 159 10.30 -5.94 1.07
C PHE A 159 10.98 -5.55 2.39
N TYR A 160 12.11 -6.18 2.72
CA TYR A 160 12.86 -5.84 3.93
C TYR A 160 13.59 -4.51 3.82
N LEU A 161 14.04 -4.12 2.62
CA LEU A 161 14.54 -2.77 2.37
C LEU A 161 13.48 -1.73 2.71
N LEU A 162 12.25 -1.87 2.19
CA LEU A 162 11.17 -0.94 2.49
C LEU A 162 10.80 -0.94 3.98
N LYS A 163 10.73 -2.10 4.63
CA LYS A 163 10.49 -2.19 6.08
C LYS A 163 11.60 -1.59 6.93
N SER A 164 12.80 -1.40 6.39
CA SER A 164 13.90 -0.72 7.08
C SER A 164 13.69 0.79 7.16
N ILE A 165 12.76 1.36 6.38
CA ILE A 165 12.38 2.77 6.43
C ILE A 165 11.59 3.06 7.72
N GLN A 166 11.90 4.19 8.35
CA GLN A 166 11.24 4.68 9.56
C GLN A 166 9.73 4.81 9.32
N GLY A 167 8.92 4.23 10.21
CA GLY A 167 7.46 4.29 10.09
C GLY A 167 6.82 3.47 8.98
N VAL A 168 7.59 2.69 8.22
CA VAL A 168 7.10 1.70 7.25
C VAL A 168 7.04 0.31 7.89
N GLY A 169 5.85 -0.28 7.87
CA GLY A 169 5.59 -1.65 8.35
C GLY A 169 5.21 -2.59 7.20
N GLU A 170 4.83 -3.83 7.50
CA GLU A 170 4.47 -4.82 6.46
C GLU A 170 3.40 -4.29 5.50
N LYS A 171 2.34 -3.69 6.04
CA LYS A 171 1.19 -3.22 5.26
C LYS A 171 1.65 -2.24 4.16
N ILE A 172 2.43 -1.22 4.53
CA ILE A 172 2.87 -0.17 3.63
C ILE A 172 3.84 -0.73 2.58
N ALA A 173 4.78 -1.58 3.00
CA ALA A 173 5.72 -2.22 2.08
C ALA A 173 4.97 -3.10 1.05
N SER A 174 4.03 -3.94 1.48
CA SER A 174 3.21 -4.76 0.58
C SER A 174 2.35 -3.93 -0.35
N PHE A 175 1.70 -2.86 0.14
CA PHE A 175 0.90 -1.96 -0.71
C PHE A 175 1.74 -1.36 -1.83
N PHE A 176 2.91 -0.80 -1.49
CA PHE A 176 3.76 -0.16 -2.49
C PHE A 176 4.29 -1.16 -3.51
N LEU A 177 4.80 -2.32 -3.07
CA LEU A 177 5.36 -3.32 -3.99
C LEU A 177 4.31 -3.98 -4.87
N ARG A 178 3.10 -4.22 -4.37
CA ARG A 178 1.98 -4.76 -5.16
C ARG A 178 1.65 -3.85 -6.33
N ASP A 179 1.52 -2.57 -6.04
CA ASP A 179 1.14 -1.56 -7.02
C ASP A 179 2.28 -1.30 -8.00
N LEU A 180 3.52 -1.24 -7.51
CA LEU A 180 4.72 -1.16 -8.33
C LEU A 180 4.81 -2.33 -9.31
N ALA A 181 4.63 -3.57 -8.83
CA ALA A 181 4.67 -4.75 -9.69
C ALA A 181 3.60 -4.71 -10.78
N HIS A 182 2.42 -4.19 -10.48
CA HIS A 182 1.36 -4.03 -11.48
C HIS A 182 1.64 -2.89 -12.47
N ILE A 183 2.00 -1.70 -12.00
CA ILE A 183 2.26 -0.51 -12.83
C ILE A 183 3.46 -0.74 -13.76
N MET A 184 4.50 -1.41 -13.25
CA MET A 184 5.72 -1.68 -14.02
C MET A 184 5.68 -3.02 -14.76
N GLU A 185 4.50 -3.66 -14.81
CA GLU A 185 4.24 -4.91 -15.54
C GLU A 185 5.29 -6.01 -15.27
N ILE A 186 5.66 -6.17 -14.00
CA ILE A 186 6.65 -7.16 -13.59
C ILE A 186 6.06 -8.57 -13.75
N ASP A 187 6.75 -9.43 -14.49
CA ASP A 187 6.43 -10.85 -14.53
C ASP A 187 6.81 -11.51 -13.20
N LEU A 188 5.79 -12.04 -12.51
CA LEU A 188 5.90 -12.68 -11.20
C LEU A 188 5.72 -14.21 -11.27
N SER A 189 5.69 -14.80 -12.46
CA SER A 189 5.41 -16.23 -12.66
C SER A 189 6.38 -17.15 -11.90
N GLU A 190 7.66 -16.78 -11.83
CA GLU A 190 8.72 -17.55 -11.16
C GLU A 190 9.23 -16.87 -9.87
N THR A 191 8.55 -15.82 -9.39
CA THR A 191 9.03 -15.01 -8.27
C THR A 191 8.67 -15.62 -6.92
N GLN A 192 9.69 -15.84 -6.08
CA GLN A 192 9.54 -16.34 -4.73
C GLN A 192 8.96 -15.28 -3.77
N ASN A 193 8.35 -15.76 -2.67
CA ASN A 193 7.78 -14.93 -1.62
C ASN A 193 6.73 -13.90 -2.10
N ARG A 194 5.99 -14.22 -3.18
CA ARG A 194 4.92 -13.37 -3.74
C ARG A 194 3.85 -12.97 -2.71
N HIS A 195 3.66 -13.76 -1.64
CA HIS A 195 2.77 -13.40 -0.53
C HIS A 195 3.16 -12.07 0.15
N LEU A 196 4.42 -11.62 0.04
CA LEU A 196 4.86 -10.31 0.55
C LEU A 196 4.28 -9.12 -0.24
N LEU A 197 3.72 -9.36 -1.44
CA LEU A 197 2.95 -8.37 -2.20
C LEU A 197 1.48 -8.26 -1.75
N GLN A 198 1.06 -9.02 -0.73
CA GLN A 198 -0.33 -9.07 -0.31
C GLN A 198 -0.55 -8.24 0.97
N PRO A 199 -0.98 -6.96 0.86
CA PRO A 199 -1.28 -6.18 2.06
C PRO A 199 -2.50 -6.76 2.77
N ILE A 200 -2.31 -7.19 4.02
CA ILE A 200 -3.38 -7.74 4.86
C ILE A 200 -3.85 -6.67 5.85
N ASP A 201 -4.88 -5.92 5.43
CA ASP A 201 -5.62 -5.02 6.30
C ASP A 201 -6.88 -5.71 6.88
N ILE A 202 -7.72 -4.95 7.58
CA ILE A 202 -8.93 -5.51 8.20
C ILE A 202 -9.96 -5.98 7.18
N TRP A 203 -10.05 -5.36 6.00
CA TRP A 203 -11.01 -5.74 4.96
C TRP A 203 -10.58 -7.01 4.25
N VAL A 204 -9.31 -7.09 3.87
CA VAL A 204 -8.73 -8.28 3.25
C VAL A 204 -8.82 -9.47 4.22
N ALA A 205 -8.41 -9.27 5.49
CA ALA A 205 -8.49 -10.33 6.49
C ALA A 205 -9.90 -10.85 6.70
N ARG A 206 -10.89 -9.96 6.88
CA ARG A 206 -12.30 -10.37 7.06
C ARG A 206 -12.83 -11.14 5.86
N THR A 207 -12.52 -10.69 4.64
CA THR A 207 -12.99 -11.34 3.42
C THR A 207 -12.42 -12.75 3.29
N VAL A 208 -11.10 -12.92 3.43
CA VAL A 208 -10.46 -14.24 3.34
C VAL A 208 -10.99 -15.21 4.40
N ILE A 209 -11.14 -14.75 5.64
CA ILE A 209 -11.67 -15.58 6.72
C ILE A 209 -13.11 -16.04 6.46
N LEU A 210 -13.94 -15.21 5.82
CA LEU A 210 -15.32 -15.56 5.45
C LEU A 210 -15.39 -16.49 4.23
N LEU A 211 -14.44 -16.38 3.30
CA LEU A 211 -14.37 -17.26 2.13
C LEU A 211 -13.97 -18.70 2.50
N ASP A 212 -13.19 -18.88 3.58
CA ASP A 212 -12.81 -20.19 4.10
C ASP A 212 -12.82 -20.23 5.63
N GLU A 213 -14.03 -20.28 6.18
CA GLU A 213 -14.22 -20.31 7.63
C GLU A 213 -13.65 -21.57 8.28
N ASN A 214 -13.56 -22.67 7.54
CA ASN A 214 -13.03 -23.93 8.04
C ASN A 214 -11.53 -23.81 8.29
N GLU A 215 -10.77 -23.30 7.31
CA GLU A 215 -9.33 -23.10 7.44
C GLU A 215 -8.97 -22.02 8.49
N PHE A 216 -9.84 -21.02 8.66
CA PHE A 216 -9.58 -19.84 9.49
C PHE A 216 -10.50 -19.65 10.70
N SER A 217 -11.16 -20.72 11.16
CA SER A 217 -12.10 -20.71 12.29
C SER A 217 -11.54 -20.02 13.55
N LYS A 218 -10.28 -20.31 13.90
CA LYS A 218 -9.58 -19.67 15.03
C LYS A 218 -9.40 -18.15 14.84
N LEU A 219 -9.16 -17.68 13.62
CA LEU A 219 -8.97 -16.26 13.32
C LEU A 219 -10.30 -15.50 13.32
N LYS A 220 -11.39 -16.14 12.87
CA LYS A 220 -12.75 -15.59 12.95
C LYS A 220 -13.11 -15.21 14.39
N GLY A 221 -12.80 -16.08 15.35
CA GLY A 221 -12.98 -15.80 16.78
C GLY A 221 -12.16 -14.61 17.28
N LYS A 222 -10.89 -14.50 16.87
CA LYS A 222 -10.02 -13.35 17.24
C LYS A 222 -10.62 -12.01 16.78
N ILE A 223 -11.02 -11.91 15.51
CA ILE A 223 -11.55 -10.66 14.94
C ILE A 223 -12.89 -10.28 15.57
N LYS A 224 -13.79 -11.26 15.79
CA LYS A 224 -15.07 -11.01 16.48
C LYS A 224 -14.89 -10.44 17.88
N ASN A 225 -13.85 -10.89 18.59
CA ASN A 225 -13.50 -10.42 19.93
C ASN A 225 -12.64 -9.15 19.93
N GLY A 226 -12.54 -8.44 18.80
CA GLY A 226 -11.77 -7.19 18.69
C GLY A 226 -10.26 -7.36 18.78
N ARG A 227 -9.73 -8.59 18.70
CA ARG A 227 -8.28 -8.85 18.78
C ARG A 227 -7.62 -8.60 17.43
N SER A 228 -6.50 -7.88 17.43
CA SER A 228 -5.66 -7.71 16.24
C SER A 228 -5.01 -9.04 15.84
N LEU A 229 -4.92 -9.28 14.53
CA LEU A 229 -4.13 -10.38 13.99
C LEU A 229 -2.64 -10.11 14.20
N ASN A 230 -1.90 -11.15 14.58
CA ASN A 230 -0.44 -11.08 14.65
C ASN A 230 0.18 -11.28 13.26
N ASN A 231 1.49 -11.13 13.14
CA ASN A 231 2.17 -11.23 11.84
C ASN A 231 2.10 -12.64 11.23
N LYS A 232 2.15 -13.71 12.03
CA LYS A 232 2.01 -15.08 11.53
C LYS A 232 0.61 -15.32 10.95
N ASP A 233 -0.43 -14.80 11.61
CA ASP A 233 -1.80 -14.87 11.11
C ASP A 233 -1.93 -14.16 9.75
N LYS A 234 -1.31 -12.97 9.60
CA LYS A 234 -1.33 -12.22 8.35
C LYS A 234 -0.57 -12.91 7.21
N VAL A 235 0.60 -13.48 7.49
CA VAL A 235 1.37 -14.25 6.50
C VAL A 235 0.55 -15.42 5.99
N LYS A 236 -0.10 -16.19 6.89
CA LYS A 236 -0.97 -17.30 6.49
C LYS A 236 -2.09 -16.85 5.54
N LEU A 237 -2.73 -15.71 5.83
CA LEU A 237 -3.77 -15.15 4.95
C LEU A 237 -3.21 -14.72 3.58
N ALA A 238 -2.03 -14.10 3.56
CA ALA A 238 -1.35 -13.68 2.33
C ALA A 238 -0.96 -14.88 1.44
N GLU A 239 -0.37 -15.92 2.02
CA GLU A 239 -0.02 -17.17 1.32
C GLU A 239 -1.28 -17.85 0.78
N TRP A 240 -2.37 -17.82 1.54
CA TRP A 240 -3.65 -18.36 1.10
C TRP A 240 -4.21 -17.63 -0.13
N ILE A 241 -4.15 -16.29 -0.17
CA ILE A 241 -4.58 -15.50 -1.34
C ILE A 241 -3.78 -15.91 -2.58
N VAL A 242 -2.45 -16.03 -2.47
CA VAL A 242 -1.59 -16.41 -3.60
C VAL A 242 -1.95 -17.81 -4.11
N ARG A 243 -1.92 -18.81 -3.21
CA ARG A 243 -2.23 -20.21 -3.55
C ARG A 243 -3.61 -20.36 -4.20
N GLN A 244 -4.61 -19.69 -3.65
CA GLN A 244 -5.98 -19.80 -4.17
C GLN A 244 -6.15 -19.05 -5.48
N SER A 245 -5.49 -17.91 -5.68
CA SER A 245 -5.58 -17.18 -6.95
C SER A 245 -4.92 -17.99 -8.07
N GLU A 246 -3.72 -18.54 -7.83
CA GLU A 246 -3.01 -19.40 -8.78
C GLU A 246 -3.81 -20.66 -9.13
N GLY A 247 -4.33 -21.37 -8.13
CA GLY A 247 -5.18 -22.55 -8.34
C GLY A 247 -6.51 -22.27 -9.07
N ASN A 248 -6.90 -20.99 -9.19
CA ASN A 248 -8.12 -20.56 -9.88
C ASN A 248 -7.86 -19.76 -11.17
N ALA A 249 -6.59 -19.70 -11.62
CA ALA A 249 -6.15 -18.91 -12.77
C ALA A 249 -6.55 -17.42 -12.68
N ALA A 250 -6.38 -16.83 -11.50
CA ALA A 250 -6.58 -15.41 -11.24
C ALA A 250 -5.26 -14.78 -10.77
N ASN A 251 -5.08 -13.48 -11.01
CA ASN A 251 -3.90 -12.75 -10.54
C ASN A 251 -4.06 -12.37 -9.04
N PRO A 252 -3.16 -12.83 -8.14
CA PRO A 252 -3.22 -12.55 -6.71
C PRO A 252 -3.24 -11.05 -6.35
N GLU A 253 -2.44 -10.23 -7.04
CA GLU A 253 -2.35 -8.80 -6.78
C GLU A 253 -3.65 -8.08 -7.16
N LEU A 254 -4.21 -8.39 -8.34
CA LEU A 254 -5.50 -7.85 -8.78
C LEU A 254 -6.65 -8.29 -7.88
N VAL A 255 -6.65 -9.56 -7.48
CA VAL A 255 -7.59 -10.09 -6.50
C VAL A 255 -7.56 -9.28 -5.21
N ASN A 256 -6.38 -9.00 -4.66
CA ASN A 256 -6.22 -8.24 -3.42
C ASN A 256 -6.70 -6.78 -3.58
N MET A 257 -6.34 -6.12 -4.68
CA MET A 257 -6.86 -4.79 -5.05
C MET A 257 -8.39 -4.79 -5.11
N GLY A 258 -8.96 -5.83 -5.71
CA GLY A 258 -10.39 -6.06 -5.85
C GLY A 258 -11.12 -6.21 -4.52
N ILE A 259 -10.63 -7.07 -3.63
CA ILE A 259 -11.17 -7.24 -2.28
C ILE A 259 -11.16 -5.89 -1.56
N TRP A 260 -10.00 -5.22 -1.57
CA TRP A 260 -9.82 -3.97 -0.86
C TRP A 260 -10.79 -2.89 -1.35
N TYR A 261 -10.91 -2.71 -2.67
CA TYR A 261 -11.81 -1.73 -3.26
C TYR A 261 -13.28 -2.09 -3.01
N PHE A 262 -13.66 -3.35 -3.23
CA PHE A 262 -15.02 -3.81 -2.98
C PHE A 262 -15.43 -3.51 -1.55
N CYS A 263 -14.61 -3.89 -0.58
CA CYS A 263 -14.95 -3.73 0.83
C CYS A 263 -14.99 -2.25 1.26
N SER A 264 -14.01 -1.45 0.85
CA SER A 264 -13.87 -0.06 1.29
C SER A 264 -14.81 0.91 0.58
N ARG A 265 -15.16 0.66 -0.70
CA ARG A 265 -15.94 1.60 -1.53
C ARG A 265 -17.33 1.09 -1.92
N ILE A 266 -17.52 -0.22 -2.09
CA ILE A 266 -18.78 -0.79 -2.58
C ILE A 266 -19.63 -1.31 -1.41
N ALA A 267 -19.08 -2.22 -0.61
CA ALA A 267 -19.74 -2.78 0.55
C ALA A 267 -19.78 -1.81 1.73
N THR A 268 -18.72 -1.01 1.92
CA THR A 268 -18.56 0.10 2.88
C THR A 268 -18.73 -0.24 4.38
N SER A 269 -19.24 -1.41 4.73
CA SER A 269 -19.41 -1.85 6.11
C SER A 269 -19.20 -3.36 6.28
N GLY A 270 -18.78 -3.77 7.48
CA GLY A 270 -18.64 -5.18 7.83
C GLY A 270 -19.99 -5.92 7.78
N TYR A 271 -21.09 -5.25 8.12
CA TYR A 271 -22.43 -5.82 8.01
C TYR A 271 -22.77 -6.19 6.56
N ARG A 272 -22.57 -5.26 5.61
CA ARG A 272 -22.84 -5.50 4.19
C ARG A 272 -21.91 -6.58 3.62
N LEU A 273 -20.64 -6.57 4.00
CA LEU A 273 -19.69 -7.63 3.61
C LEU A 273 -20.17 -9.01 4.07
N ASN A 274 -20.55 -9.17 5.34
CA ASN A 274 -21.07 -10.44 5.86
C ASN A 274 -22.33 -10.90 5.10
N ARG A 275 -23.26 -9.99 4.79
CA ARG A 275 -24.49 -10.32 4.04
C ARG A 275 -24.22 -10.72 2.59
N VAL A 276 -23.14 -10.23 2.00
CA VAL A 276 -22.73 -10.57 0.64
C VAL A 276 -22.05 -11.94 0.60
N LEU A 277 -21.25 -12.28 1.63
CA LEU A 277 -20.52 -13.55 1.73
C LEU A 277 -21.27 -14.64 2.50
N GLU A 278 -22.49 -14.38 2.97
CA GLU A 278 -23.35 -15.33 3.71
C GLU A 278 -23.64 -16.61 2.93
N ASN A 279 -23.78 -16.50 1.60
CA ASN A 279 -23.92 -17.65 0.71
C ASN A 279 -22.81 -17.60 -0.35
N LEU A 280 -21.75 -18.37 -0.13
CA LEU A 280 -20.59 -18.38 -1.02
C LEU A 280 -20.92 -18.91 -2.42
N ASN A 281 -22.01 -19.66 -2.59
CA ASN A 281 -22.46 -20.16 -3.90
C ASN A 281 -23.28 -19.11 -4.69
N ASP A 282 -23.54 -17.93 -4.14
CA ASP A 282 -24.39 -16.90 -4.75
C ASP A 282 -23.73 -15.51 -4.79
N LEU A 283 -23.24 -15.14 -5.98
CA LEU A 283 -22.66 -13.83 -6.24
C LEU A 283 -23.70 -12.72 -6.50
N ARG A 284 -25.01 -13.00 -6.58
CA ARG A 284 -26.02 -12.02 -7.03
C ARG A 284 -26.01 -10.75 -6.20
N ARG A 285 -25.86 -10.87 -4.88
CA ARG A 285 -25.77 -9.69 -3.98
C ARG A 285 -24.52 -8.87 -4.26
N ALA A 286 -23.35 -9.51 -4.42
CA ALA A 286 -22.09 -8.83 -4.71
C ALA A 286 -22.15 -8.07 -6.05
N LYS A 287 -22.63 -8.76 -7.10
CA LYS A 287 -22.80 -8.21 -8.44
C LYS A 287 -23.77 -7.03 -8.43
N SER A 288 -24.94 -7.18 -7.81
CA SER A 288 -25.91 -6.09 -7.67
C SER A 288 -25.31 -4.84 -6.99
N LEU A 289 -24.45 -5.01 -5.98
CA LEU A 289 -23.77 -3.87 -5.37
C LEU A 289 -22.73 -3.23 -6.31
N ALA A 290 -21.95 -4.03 -7.03
CA ALA A 290 -20.99 -3.54 -8.00
C ALA A 290 -21.69 -2.80 -9.16
N ASP A 291 -22.80 -3.33 -9.68
CA ASP A 291 -23.59 -2.71 -10.75
C ASP A 291 -24.16 -1.35 -10.31
N LYS A 292 -24.71 -1.29 -9.10
CA LYS A 292 -25.17 -0.01 -8.50
C LYS A 292 -24.03 1.00 -8.37
N HIS A 293 -22.83 0.55 -7.98
CA HIS A 293 -21.64 1.40 -7.90
C HIS A 293 -21.24 1.93 -9.29
N VAL A 294 -21.26 1.09 -10.31
CA VAL A 294 -21.00 1.50 -11.71
C VAL A 294 -22.02 2.54 -12.18
N MET A 295 -23.31 2.31 -11.92
CA MET A 295 -24.36 3.27 -12.26
C MET A 295 -24.16 4.60 -11.55
N TRP A 296 -23.79 4.58 -10.27
CA TRP A 296 -23.50 5.79 -9.50
C TRP A 296 -22.33 6.57 -10.11
N ILE A 297 -21.20 5.91 -10.44
CA ILE A 297 -20.07 6.56 -11.11
C ILE A 297 -20.51 7.18 -12.45
N LYS A 298 -21.22 6.41 -13.30
CA LYS A 298 -21.67 6.89 -14.61
C LYS A 298 -22.58 8.12 -14.49
N ASN A 299 -23.51 8.11 -13.55
CA ASN A 299 -24.41 9.24 -13.32
C ASN A 299 -23.66 10.45 -12.77
N ALA A 300 -22.71 10.26 -11.85
CA ALA A 300 -21.85 11.34 -11.37
C ALA A 300 -21.04 11.96 -12.53
N CYS A 301 -20.44 11.15 -13.40
CA CYS A 301 -19.71 11.66 -14.57
C CYS A 301 -20.59 12.45 -15.54
N LYS A 302 -21.84 12.05 -15.76
CA LYS A 302 -22.79 12.81 -16.59
C LYS A 302 -23.13 14.16 -15.97
N ASN A 303 -23.43 14.18 -14.68
CA ASN A 303 -23.84 15.40 -13.97
C ASN A 303 -22.66 16.36 -13.68
N CYS A 304 -21.41 15.87 -13.75
CA CYS A 304 -20.22 16.70 -13.59
C CYS A 304 -19.74 17.35 -14.91
N GLN A 305 -20.40 17.09 -16.04
CA GLN A 305 -20.11 17.83 -17.29
C GLN A 305 -20.39 19.33 -17.15
N ASP A 306 -21.19 19.73 -16.15
CA ASP A 306 -21.51 21.13 -15.85
C ASP A 306 -20.43 21.87 -15.04
N PHE A 307 -19.36 21.18 -14.60
CA PHE A 307 -18.21 21.77 -13.90
C PHE A 307 -16.95 21.89 -14.78
N ALA A 308 -17.03 21.46 -16.04
CA ALA A 308 -15.93 21.47 -17.01
C ALA A 308 -15.99 22.69 -17.93
#